data_AF-A0A067PCK7-F1
#
_entry.id   AF-A0A067PCK7-F1
#
_cell.length_a   1.000
_cell.length_b   1.000
_cell.length_c   1.000
_cell.angle_alpha   90.00
_cell.angle_beta   90.00
_cell.angle_gamma   90.00
#
_symmetry.space_group_name_H-M   'P 1'
#
loop_
_entity.id
_entity.type
_entity.pdbx_description
1 polymer ?
#
loop_
_entity_poly.entity_id
_entity_poly.type
_entity_poly.pdbx_seq_one_letter_code
_entity_poly.pdbx_strand_id
1 'polypeptide(L)'
;WNPNRPAYDPKNLPLQTEEKYWEIIDRLNAAEGNLNKQKRITTESGILRLPLAASSKAFIHPSLFFPSDPFHLLYENCGAWLWDLLIQSGFLPDMQAKIFGQLLYDANSTLPPSFCGPVRNIYLKRNSQYKIYEWMALVHWYAVPIMLSIGVDLRVVANYAKFVAIVESATRLT
;
A
#
# COMPACT_ATOMS: atom_id res chain seq x y z
N TRP A 1 8.54 3.04 31.06
CA TRP A 1 9.44 3.97 31.79
C TRP A 1 10.83 3.34 31.81
N ASN A 2 11.84 3.98 31.22
CA ASN A 2 13.19 3.41 31.06
C ASN A 2 14.21 4.37 31.71
N PRO A 3 14.48 4.22 33.02
CA PRO A 3 15.26 5.19 33.80
C PRO A 3 16.74 5.26 33.40
N ASN A 4 17.26 4.27 32.67
CA ASN A 4 18.65 4.23 32.22
C ASN A 4 18.83 4.73 30.78
N ARG A 5 17.77 5.27 30.15
CA ARG A 5 17.87 5.79 28.78
C ARG A 5 18.69 7.10 28.81
N PRO A 6 19.76 7.23 28.01
CA PRO A 6 20.47 8.50 27.86
C PRO A 6 19.50 9.61 27.44
N ALA A 7 19.78 10.84 27.86
CA ALA A 7 19.03 12.01 27.41
C ALA A 7 19.10 12.10 25.87
N TYR A 8 17.95 12.10 25.22
CA TYR A 8 17.83 12.18 23.77
C TYR A 8 18.06 13.62 23.31
N ASP A 9 19.12 13.85 22.53
CA ASP A 9 19.38 15.15 21.91
C ASP A 9 18.90 15.14 20.45
N PRO A 10 17.75 15.75 20.13
CA PRO A 10 17.24 15.82 18.76
C PRO A 10 18.11 16.65 17.82
N LYS A 11 19.03 17.48 18.32
CA LYS A 11 19.93 18.30 17.50
C LYS A 11 21.24 17.60 17.14
N ASN A 12 21.56 16.49 17.79
CA ASN A 12 22.78 15.72 17.59
C ASN A 12 22.47 14.28 17.19
N LEU A 13 21.59 14.11 16.20
CA LEU A 13 21.32 12.81 15.62
C LEU A 13 22.48 12.41 14.71
N PRO A 14 22.94 11.14 14.75
CA PRO A 14 23.99 10.69 13.86
C PRO A 14 23.50 10.80 12.41
N LEU A 15 24.19 11.62 11.61
CA LEU A 15 23.97 11.68 10.18
C LEU A 15 24.37 10.33 9.57
N GLN A 16 23.44 9.69 8.87
CA GLN A 16 23.73 8.52 8.05
C GLN A 16 24.05 9.00 6.64
N THR A 17 25.32 8.93 6.27
CA THR A 17 25.77 9.21 4.90
C THR A 17 25.86 7.92 4.10
N GLU A 18 25.95 8.05 2.79
CA GLU A 18 26.12 6.89 1.90
C GLU A 18 27.42 6.13 2.22
N GLU A 19 28.52 6.83 2.48
CA GLU A 19 29.81 6.22 2.81
C GLU A 19 29.70 5.37 4.09
N LYS A 20 29.00 5.90 5.09
CA LYS A 20 28.77 5.20 6.36
C LYS A 20 27.85 3.99 6.19
N TYR A 21 26.86 4.07 5.30
CA TYR A 21 26.03 2.92 4.95
C TYR A 21 26.86 1.79 4.35
N TRP A 22 27.72 2.09 3.37
CA TRP A 22 28.60 1.10 2.75
C TRP A 22 29.61 0.50 3.73
N GLU A 23 30.21 1.32 4.60
CA GLU A 23 31.09 0.83 5.67
C GLU A 23 30.37 -0.19 6.58
N ILE A 24 29.11 0.07 6.91
CA ILE A 24 28.31 -0.85 7.74
C ILE A 24 28.00 -2.15 7.00
N ILE A 25 27.70 -2.09 5.69
CA ILE A 25 27.51 -3.28 4.86
C ILE A 25 28.80 -4.12 4.81
N ASP A 26 29.96 -3.49 4.62
CA ASP A 26 31.25 -4.18 4.61
C ASP A 26 31.55 -4.83 5.96
N ARG A 27 31.26 -4.14 7.07
CA ARG A 27 31.38 -4.70 8.43
C ARG A 27 30.45 -5.91 8.64
N LEU A 28 29.23 -5.88 8.09
CA LEU A 28 28.28 -6.99 8.18
C LEU A 28 28.74 -8.20 7.36
N ASN A 29 29.24 -7.97 6.14
CA ASN A 29 29.80 -9.00 5.28
C ASN A 29 31.06 -9.64 5.91
N ALA A 30 31.96 -8.82 6.47
CA ALA A 30 33.14 -9.32 7.18
C ALA A 30 32.81 -10.08 8.49
N ALA A 31 31.61 -9.87 9.04
CA ALA A 31 31.11 -10.57 10.23
C ALA A 31 30.29 -11.83 9.89
N GLU A 32 30.22 -12.23 8.61
CA GLU A 32 29.49 -13.41 8.17
C GLU A 32 29.96 -14.68 8.90
N GLY A 33 28.99 -15.48 9.38
CA GLY A 33 29.25 -16.65 10.22
C GLY A 33 29.42 -16.35 11.73
N ASN A 34 29.50 -15.07 12.15
CA ASN A 34 29.54 -14.69 13.57
C ASN A 34 28.29 -13.89 13.98
N LEU A 35 27.26 -14.63 14.41
CA LEU A 35 25.95 -14.07 14.80
C LEU A 35 26.03 -12.97 15.87
N ASN A 36 26.95 -13.09 16.83
CA ASN A 36 27.10 -12.09 17.90
C ASN A 36 27.66 -10.76 17.37
N LYS A 37 28.63 -10.82 16.46
CA LYS A 37 29.17 -9.61 15.80
C LYS A 37 28.11 -8.95 14.92
N GLN A 38 27.39 -9.74 14.12
CA GLN A 38 26.31 -9.22 13.28
C GLN A 38 25.22 -8.53 14.11
N LYS A 39 24.74 -9.19 15.17
CA LYS A 39 23.73 -8.61 16.08
C LYS A 39 24.18 -7.29 16.69
N ARG A 40 25.46 -7.16 17.06
CA ARG A 40 26.01 -5.90 17.59
C ARG A 40 25.99 -4.79 16.55
N ILE A 41 26.46 -5.08 15.33
CA ILE A 41 26.47 -4.12 14.21
C ILE A 41 25.04 -3.70 13.84
N THR A 42 24.10 -4.63 13.73
CA THR A 42 22.68 -4.33 13.48
C THR A 42 22.06 -3.49 14.59
N THR A 43 22.41 -3.74 15.85
CA THR A 43 21.88 -2.96 16.98
C THR A 43 22.42 -1.53 16.99
N GLU A 44 23.70 -1.35 16.65
CA GLU A 44 24.36 -0.04 16.55
C GLU A 44 23.83 0.79 15.37
N SER A 45 23.59 0.15 14.22
CA SER A 45 23.30 0.84 12.96
C SER A 45 21.83 0.83 12.54
N GLY A 46 21.03 -0.13 13.00
CA GLY A 46 19.71 -0.44 12.47
C GLY A 46 19.72 -1.13 11.10
N ILE A 47 20.89 -1.39 10.51
CA ILE A 47 21.05 -2.01 9.19
C ILE A 47 21.27 -3.51 9.36
N LEU A 48 20.46 -4.30 8.66
CA LEU A 48 20.52 -5.77 8.72
C LEU A 48 21.43 -6.37 7.67
N ARG A 49 21.23 -6.00 6.40
CA ARG A 49 22.00 -6.44 5.24
C ARG A 49 21.61 -5.61 4.01
N LEU A 50 22.39 -5.74 2.95
CA LEU A 50 21.98 -5.25 1.63
C LEU A 50 20.76 -6.06 1.17
N PRO A 51 19.61 -5.43 0.88
CA PRO A 51 18.44 -6.16 0.42
C PRO A 51 18.72 -6.79 -0.94
N LEU A 52 18.20 -8.00 -1.19
CA LEU A 52 18.33 -8.67 -2.49
C LEU A 52 17.81 -7.80 -3.64
N ALA A 53 16.80 -6.96 -3.36
CA ALA A 53 16.28 -5.96 -4.28
C ALA A 53 17.34 -4.98 -4.80
N ALA A 54 18.38 -4.65 -4.03
CA ALA A 54 19.46 -3.76 -4.46
C ALA A 54 20.30 -4.36 -5.60
N SER A 55 20.33 -5.69 -5.74
CA SER A 55 20.99 -6.38 -6.86
C SER A 55 20.13 -6.48 -8.12
N SER A 56 18.83 -6.16 -8.01
CA SER A 56 17.93 -6.22 -9.15
C SER A 56 18.18 -5.04 -10.07
N LYS A 57 18.33 -5.33 -11.37
CA LYS A 57 18.40 -4.30 -12.42
C LYS A 57 17.18 -3.38 -12.45
N ALA A 58 16.05 -3.80 -11.87
CA ALA A 58 14.87 -2.95 -11.70
C ALA A 58 15.09 -1.77 -10.74
N PHE A 59 16.11 -1.85 -9.86
CA PHE A 59 16.48 -0.81 -8.90
C PHE A 59 17.82 -0.13 -9.24
N ILE A 60 18.48 -0.53 -10.32
CA ILE A 60 19.72 0.08 -10.82
C ILE A 60 19.35 0.92 -12.05
N HIS A 61 19.08 2.22 -11.87
CA HIS A 61 18.87 3.12 -13.00
C HIS A 61 19.45 4.52 -12.77
N PRO A 62 20.10 5.15 -13.77
CA PRO A 62 20.44 6.56 -13.72
C PRO A 62 19.19 7.42 -14.02
N SER A 63 18.97 8.45 -13.22
CA SER A 63 18.26 9.71 -13.55
C SER A 63 16.74 9.81 -13.75
N LEU A 64 15.88 8.78 -13.62
CA LEU A 64 14.43 9.04 -13.58
C LEU A 64 13.66 8.13 -12.63
N PHE A 65 13.19 8.79 -11.57
CA PHE A 65 12.06 8.41 -10.71
C PHE A 65 12.25 7.10 -9.93
N PHE A 66 12.28 7.22 -8.59
CA PHE A 66 11.59 6.23 -7.77
C PHE A 66 10.29 5.91 -8.50
N PRO A 67 10.00 4.66 -8.93
CA PRO A 67 8.72 4.39 -9.54
C PRO A 67 7.70 4.83 -8.49
N SER A 68 6.96 5.91 -8.80
CA SER A 68 5.77 6.23 -8.04
C SER A 68 4.99 4.95 -8.06
N ASP A 69 4.88 4.31 -6.89
CA ASP A 69 4.34 2.97 -6.78
C ASP A 69 3.02 2.97 -7.59
N PRO A 70 2.99 2.30 -8.76
CA PRO A 70 1.86 2.44 -9.68
C PRO A 70 0.58 1.93 -9.01
N PHE A 71 0.73 1.09 -7.99
CA PHE A 71 -0.37 0.65 -7.16
C PHE A 71 -0.95 1.81 -6.33
N HIS A 72 -0.13 2.70 -5.75
CA HIS A 72 -0.66 3.89 -5.04
C HIS A 72 -1.40 4.82 -6.00
N LEU A 73 -0.87 5.07 -7.21
CA LEU A 73 -1.56 5.90 -8.19
C LEU A 73 -2.92 5.33 -8.60
N LEU A 74 -2.96 4.05 -8.96
CA LEU A 74 -4.19 3.43 -9.47
C LEU A 74 -5.22 3.18 -8.35
N TYR A 75 -4.79 2.68 -7.20
CA TYR A 75 -5.70 2.24 -6.14
C TYR A 75 -5.99 3.33 -5.11
N GLU A 76 -4.97 4.02 -4.59
CA GLU A 76 -5.17 5.03 -3.55
C GLU A 76 -5.57 6.40 -4.11
N ASN A 77 -5.00 6.81 -5.25
CA ASN A 77 -5.33 8.12 -5.84
C ASN A 77 -6.55 8.02 -6.75
N CYS A 78 -6.49 7.23 -7.83
CA CYS A 78 -7.59 7.13 -8.79
C CYS A 78 -8.81 6.44 -8.18
N GLY A 79 -8.63 5.34 -7.44
CA GLY A 79 -9.72 4.62 -6.77
C GLY A 79 -10.47 5.51 -5.76
N ALA A 80 -9.75 6.23 -4.89
CA ALA A 80 -10.36 7.14 -3.94
C ALA A 80 -11.04 8.33 -4.62
N TRP A 81 -10.39 8.93 -5.63
CA TRP A 81 -10.98 10.02 -6.38
C TRP A 81 -12.28 9.60 -7.09
N LEU A 82 -12.30 8.42 -7.70
CA LEU A 82 -13.49 7.90 -8.37
C LEU A 82 -14.62 7.64 -7.38
N TRP A 83 -14.32 7.09 -6.20
CA TRP A 83 -15.29 6.93 -5.13
C TRP A 83 -15.90 8.28 -4.69
N ASP A 84 -15.05 9.27 -4.42
CA ASP A 84 -15.48 10.61 -4.01
C ASP A 84 -16.31 11.30 -5.11
N LEU A 85 -15.90 11.15 -6.38
CA LEU A 85 -16.61 11.68 -7.54
C LEU A 85 -18.02 11.10 -7.66
N LEU A 86 -18.19 9.79 -7.47
CA LEU A 86 -19.50 9.12 -7.55
C LEU A 86 -20.48 9.69 -6.52
N ILE A 87 -20.01 9.94 -5.29
CA ILE A 87 -20.81 10.54 -4.22
C ILE A 87 -21.13 12.01 -4.53
N GLN A 88 -20.10 12.81 -4.86
CA GLN A 88 -20.27 14.26 -5.09
C GLN A 88 -21.14 14.57 -6.31
N SER A 89 -21.05 13.73 -7.34
CA SER A 89 -21.86 13.89 -8.57
C SER A 89 -23.30 13.39 -8.40
N GLY A 90 -23.63 12.75 -7.27
CA GLY A 90 -24.94 12.15 -7.03
C GLY A 90 -25.21 10.87 -7.81
N PHE A 91 -24.22 10.32 -8.53
CA PHE A 91 -24.32 9.03 -9.21
C PHE A 91 -24.33 7.85 -8.25
N LEU A 92 -23.82 8.06 -7.04
CA LEU A 92 -24.00 7.19 -5.89
C LEU A 92 -24.54 8.02 -4.72
N PRO A 93 -25.88 8.20 -4.64
CA PRO A 93 -26.50 8.94 -3.54
C PRO A 93 -26.12 8.36 -2.17
N ASP A 94 -26.15 9.19 -1.12
CA ASP A 94 -25.70 8.82 0.23
C ASP A 94 -26.31 7.50 0.74
N MET A 95 -27.62 7.30 0.52
CA MET A 95 -28.29 6.05 0.88
C MET A 95 -27.72 4.83 0.14
N GLN A 96 -27.46 4.94 -1.16
CA GLN A 96 -26.83 3.87 -1.94
C GLN A 96 -25.37 3.66 -1.53
N ALA A 97 -24.62 4.73 -1.24
CA ALA A 97 -23.25 4.63 -0.75
C ALA A 97 -23.17 3.89 0.60
N LYS A 98 -24.13 4.15 1.50
CA LYS A 98 -24.25 3.45 2.78
C LYS A 98 -24.56 1.96 2.58
N ILE A 99 -25.50 1.63 1.70
CA ILE A 99 -25.84 0.23 1.36
C ILE A 99 -24.63 -0.47 0.73
N PHE A 100 -23.95 0.20 -0.21
CA PHE A 100 -22.72 -0.30 -0.82
C PHE A 100 -21.70 -0.67 0.24
N GLY A 101 -21.41 0.25 1.18
CA GLY A 101 -20.43 0.03 2.24
C GLY A 101 -20.79 -1.16 3.14
N GLN A 102 -22.08 -1.37 3.40
CA GLN A 102 -22.56 -2.52 4.18
C GLN A 102 -22.40 -3.84 3.41
N LEU A 103 -22.81 -3.89 2.14
CA LEU A 103 -22.64 -5.07 1.29
C LEU A 103 -21.17 -5.47 1.16
N LEU A 104 -20.27 -4.50 1.05
CA LEU A 104 -18.82 -4.74 1.05
C LEU A 104 -18.34 -5.39 2.35
N TYR A 105 -18.82 -4.91 3.49
CA TYR A 105 -18.48 -5.47 4.80
C TYR A 105 -18.99 -6.90 4.97
N ASP A 106 -20.23 -7.16 4.54
CA ASP A 106 -20.87 -8.47 4.63
C ASP A 106 -20.19 -9.49 3.70
N ALA A 107 -19.71 -9.03 2.54
CA ALA A 107 -18.98 -9.85 1.57
C ALA A 107 -17.64 -10.39 2.11
N ASN A 108 -17.10 -9.88 3.22
CA ASN A 108 -15.91 -10.47 3.86
C ASN A 108 -16.08 -11.94 4.22
N SER A 109 -17.31 -12.38 4.50
CA SER A 109 -17.61 -13.79 4.76
C SER A 109 -17.27 -14.71 3.58
N THR A 110 -17.18 -14.16 2.36
CA THR A 110 -16.89 -14.90 1.13
C THR A 110 -15.40 -15.00 0.81
N LEU A 111 -14.54 -14.21 1.48
CA LEU A 111 -13.10 -14.20 1.30
C LEU A 111 -12.42 -15.10 2.34
N PRO A 112 -11.70 -16.16 1.92
CA PRO A 112 -10.96 -16.96 2.88
C PRO A 112 -9.88 -16.10 3.57
N PRO A 113 -9.76 -16.14 4.91
CA PRO A 113 -8.79 -15.33 5.65
C PRO A 113 -7.33 -15.56 5.25
N SER A 114 -7.03 -16.64 4.54
CA SER A 114 -5.70 -16.95 4.02
C SER A 114 -5.28 -16.10 2.82
N PHE A 115 -6.21 -15.46 2.10
CA PHE A 115 -5.89 -14.63 0.93
C PHE A 115 -5.59 -13.18 1.30
N CYS A 116 -6.44 -12.53 2.10
CA CYS A 116 -6.23 -11.18 2.58
C CYS A 116 -6.99 -10.92 3.89
N GLY A 117 -6.63 -9.83 4.58
CA GLY A 117 -7.41 -9.33 5.71
C GLY A 117 -8.81 -8.85 5.28
N PRO A 118 -9.72 -8.61 6.24
CA PRO A 118 -11.07 -8.14 5.92
C PRO A 118 -11.03 -6.76 5.23
N VAL A 119 -11.89 -6.61 4.23
CA VAL A 119 -12.16 -5.38 3.49
C VAL A 119 -13.18 -4.56 4.28
N ARG A 120 -12.78 -3.40 4.79
CA ARG A 120 -13.63 -2.60 5.68
C ARG A 120 -14.72 -1.86 4.89
N ASN A 121 -15.77 -1.45 5.58
CA ASN A 121 -16.83 -0.62 4.99
C ASN A 121 -16.24 0.70 4.45
N ILE A 122 -16.24 0.87 3.13
CA ILE A 122 -15.64 2.02 2.44
C ILE A 122 -16.33 3.33 2.78
N TYR A 123 -17.67 3.35 2.91
CA TYR A 123 -18.43 4.54 3.27
C TYR A 123 -18.00 5.10 4.63
N LEU A 124 -17.74 4.22 5.61
CA LEU A 124 -17.29 4.64 6.95
C LEU A 124 -15.78 4.87 7.06
N LYS A 125 -14.97 4.22 6.21
CA LYS A 125 -13.52 4.12 6.40
C LYS A 125 -12.67 4.78 5.33
N ARG A 126 -13.25 5.34 4.26
CA ARG A 126 -12.52 6.06 3.21
C ARG A 126 -11.58 7.15 3.75
N ASN A 127 -11.99 7.87 4.80
CA ASN A 127 -11.20 8.97 5.40
C ASN A 127 -10.17 8.50 6.44
N SER A 128 -10.11 7.19 6.74
CA SER A 128 -9.32 6.64 7.85
C SER A 128 -8.16 5.74 7.40
N GLN A 129 -7.49 6.12 6.30
CA GLN A 129 -6.41 5.33 5.69
C GLN A 129 -6.91 3.94 5.26
N TYR A 130 -7.71 3.93 4.20
CA TYR A 130 -8.13 2.71 3.54
C TYR A 130 -6.92 2.07 2.85
N LYS A 131 -6.60 0.82 3.18
CA LYS A 131 -5.33 0.20 2.80
C LYS A 131 -5.36 -0.22 1.33
N ILE A 132 -4.19 -0.27 0.70
CA ILE A 132 -4.07 -0.62 -0.72
C ILE A 132 -4.74 -1.96 -1.10
N TYR A 133 -4.62 -3.00 -0.27
CA TYR A 133 -5.28 -4.29 -0.56
C TYR A 133 -6.81 -4.19 -0.53
N GLU A 134 -7.36 -3.29 0.29
CA GLU A 134 -8.80 -3.06 0.36
C GLU A 134 -9.29 -2.30 -0.87
N TRP A 135 -8.48 -1.35 -1.38
CA TRP A 135 -8.75 -0.68 -2.65
C TRP A 135 -8.68 -1.66 -3.82
N MET A 136 -7.69 -2.56 -3.84
CA MET A 136 -7.59 -3.60 -4.87
C MET A 136 -8.81 -4.52 -4.88
N ALA A 137 -9.21 -5.01 -3.70
CA ALA A 137 -10.40 -5.85 -3.57
C ALA A 137 -11.68 -5.11 -3.98
N LEU A 138 -11.80 -3.82 -3.58
CA LEU A 138 -12.91 -2.99 -3.99
C LEU A 138 -12.99 -2.85 -5.51
N VAL A 139 -11.89 -2.43 -6.15
CA VAL A 139 -11.84 -2.16 -7.60
C VAL A 139 -12.13 -3.43 -8.41
N HIS A 140 -11.48 -4.54 -8.07
CA HIS A 140 -11.50 -5.75 -8.90
C HIS A 140 -12.64 -6.72 -8.58
N TRP A 141 -13.04 -6.84 -7.31
CA TRP A 141 -13.95 -7.90 -6.89
C TRP A 141 -15.34 -7.41 -6.56
N TYR A 142 -15.45 -6.24 -5.92
CA TYR A 142 -16.70 -5.85 -5.27
C TYR A 142 -17.44 -4.70 -5.95
N ALA A 143 -16.75 -3.72 -6.53
CA ALA A 143 -17.37 -2.49 -6.97
C ALA A 143 -18.43 -2.71 -8.07
N VAL A 144 -18.06 -3.37 -9.16
CA VAL A 144 -18.99 -3.64 -10.27
C VAL A 144 -20.22 -4.46 -9.82
N PRO A 145 -20.08 -5.62 -9.17
CA PRO A 145 -21.26 -6.41 -8.76
C PRO A 145 -22.13 -5.69 -7.72
N ILE A 146 -21.52 -4.97 -6.76
CA ILE A 146 -22.31 -4.21 -5.78
C ILE A 146 -23.07 -3.07 -6.45
N MET A 147 -22.45 -2.30 -7.35
CA MET A 147 -23.13 -1.23 -8.09
C MET A 147 -24.32 -1.75 -8.91
N LEU A 148 -24.16 -2.91 -9.56
CA LEU A 148 -25.27 -3.58 -10.25
C LEU A 148 -26.38 -3.97 -9.28
N SER A 149 -26.04 -4.54 -8.12
CA SER A 149 -27.02 -5.03 -7.14
C SER A 149 -27.87 -3.92 -6.51
N ILE A 150 -27.30 -2.74 -6.30
CA ILE A 150 -28.00 -1.60 -5.68
C ILE A 150 -28.68 -0.68 -6.71
N GLY A 151 -28.64 -1.04 -8.00
CA GLY A 151 -29.32 -0.32 -9.06
C GLY A 151 -28.68 1.01 -9.45
N VAL A 152 -27.34 1.11 -9.43
CA VAL A 152 -26.61 2.26 -10.00
C VAL A 152 -26.85 2.31 -11.52
N ASP A 153 -26.88 3.52 -12.09
CA ASP A 153 -27.01 3.73 -13.55
C ASP A 153 -25.99 2.89 -14.33
N LEU A 154 -26.46 2.11 -15.29
CA LEU A 154 -25.63 1.17 -16.06
C LEU A 154 -24.48 1.85 -16.81
N ARG A 155 -24.61 3.12 -17.20
CA ARG A 155 -23.52 3.89 -17.82
C ARG A 155 -22.41 4.18 -16.81
N VAL A 156 -22.78 4.49 -15.57
CA VAL A 156 -21.83 4.69 -14.48
C VAL A 156 -21.11 3.38 -14.16
N VAL A 157 -21.86 2.27 -14.08
CA VAL A 157 -21.28 0.93 -13.91
C VAL A 157 -20.32 0.59 -15.06
N ALA A 158 -20.72 0.84 -16.30
CA ALA A 158 -19.88 0.58 -17.48
C ALA A 158 -18.60 1.43 -17.47
N ASN A 159 -18.67 2.69 -17.03
CA ASN A 159 -17.49 3.54 -16.88
C ASN A 159 -16.56 3.03 -15.79
N TYR A 160 -17.10 2.58 -14.66
CA TYR A 160 -16.30 1.96 -13.60
C TYR A 160 -15.64 0.66 -14.10
N ALA A 161 -16.38 -0.19 -14.82
CA ALA A 161 -15.82 -1.42 -15.41
C ALA A 161 -14.70 -1.13 -16.42
N LYS A 162 -14.79 -0.06 -17.21
CA LYS A 162 -13.69 0.40 -18.06
C LYS A 162 -12.46 0.81 -17.24
N PHE A 163 -12.66 1.50 -16.12
CA PHE A 163 -11.56 1.82 -15.20
C PHE A 163 -10.87 0.55 -14.68
N VAL A 164 -11.63 -0.47 -14.27
CA VAL A 164 -11.08 -1.79 -13.87
C VAL A 164 -10.22 -2.37 -14.99
N ALA A 165 -10.73 -2.41 -16.24
CA ALA A 165 -9.99 -2.93 -17.38
C ALA A 165 -8.70 -2.14 -17.69
N ILE A 166 -8.71 -0.82 -17.49
CA ILE A 166 -7.51 0.03 -17.63
C ILE A 166 -6.48 -0.34 -16.55
N VAL A 167 -6.91 -0.49 -15.30
CA VAL A 167 -6.05 -0.89 -14.18
C VAL A 167 -5.42 -2.25 -14.46
N GLU A 168 -6.23 -3.25 -14.84
CA GLU A 168 -5.73 -4.59 -15.20
C GLU A 168 -4.69 -4.52 -16.32
N SER A 169 -5.00 -3.79 -17.39
CA SER A 169 -4.08 -3.62 -18.53
C SER A 169 -2.77 -2.96 -18.13
N ALA A 170 -2.81 -1.92 -17.29
CA ALA A 170 -1.63 -1.22 -16.80
C ALA A 170 -0.77 -2.09 -15.86
N THR A 171 -1.38 -3.03 -15.14
CA THR A 171 -0.68 -3.96 -14.23
C THR A 171 -0.21 -5.25 -14.90
N ARG A 172 -0.59 -5.50 -16.15
CA ARG A 172 -0.17 -6.69 -16.90
C ARG A 172 1.26 -6.47 -17.41
N LEU A 173 2.21 -7.23 -16.86
CA LEU A 173 3.58 -7.30 -17.36
C LEU A 173 3.56 -8.00 -18.72
N THR A 174 3.74 -7.25 -19.80
CA THR A 174 4.01 -7.77 -21.15
C THR A 174 5.51 -7.92 -21.38
#